data_AF-A0A7L4DZ56-F1
#
_entry.id   AF-A0A7L4DZ56-F1
#
_cell.length_a   1.000
_cell.length_b   1.000
_cell.length_c   1.000
_cell.angle_alpha   90.00
_cell.angle_beta   90.00
_cell.angle_gamma   90.00
#
_symmetry.space_group_name_H-M   'P 1'
#
loop_
_entity.id
_entity.type
_entity.pdbx_description
1 polymer ?
#
loop_
_entity_poly.entity_id
_entity_poly.type
_entity_poly.pdbx_seq_one_letter_code
_entity_poly.pdbx_strand_id
1 'polypeptide(L)'
;LESSLLTQPWSSVCLGESAFLAKAHFRDTGYILLISDLSSVWYESADGEVVGQRSKELNKRLTVHVSSFLRRLCKLVCNLLEGQSNAATSFSCHRTAGGLSLHVKSELSGLPFYWDFHCCPAPVEMV
;
A
#
# COMPACT_ATOMS: atom_id res chain seq x y z
N LEU A 1 4.55 8.96 -11.65
CA LEU A 1 3.96 7.76 -11.03
C LEU A 1 2.56 7.51 -11.59
N GLU A 2 1.74 8.55 -11.68
CA GLU A 2 0.36 8.53 -12.19
C GLU A 2 0.19 7.92 -13.59
N SER A 3 0.97 8.35 -14.59
CA SER A 3 0.86 7.80 -15.95
C SER A 3 1.14 6.29 -16.03
N SER A 4 2.03 5.77 -15.16
CA SER A 4 2.33 4.35 -15.07
C SER A 4 1.27 3.55 -14.29
N LEU A 5 0.44 4.22 -13.48
CA LEU A 5 -0.68 3.60 -12.76
C LEU A 5 -1.88 3.34 -13.68
N LEU A 6 -2.06 4.17 -14.72
CA LEU A 6 -3.13 3.98 -15.71
C LEU A 6 -3.02 2.63 -16.42
N THR A 7 -1.80 2.13 -16.63
CA THR A 7 -1.54 0.84 -17.29
C THR A 7 -1.56 -0.35 -16.33
N GLN A 8 -1.72 -0.14 -15.01
CA GLN A 8 -1.79 -1.25 -14.06
C GLN A 8 -3.20 -1.85 -14.06
N PRO A 9 -3.33 -3.19 -14.04
CA PRO A 9 -4.62 -3.84 -13.96
C PRO A 9 -5.26 -3.58 -12.60
N TRP A 10 -6.59 -3.51 -12.58
CA TRP A 10 -7.36 -3.60 -11.35
C TRP A 10 -7.43 -5.05 -10.90
N SER A 11 -7.07 -5.30 -9.65
CA SER A 11 -7.18 -6.61 -9.01
C SER A 11 -8.20 -6.57 -7.88
N SER A 12 -8.97 -7.65 -7.76
CA SER A 12 -9.81 -7.88 -6.58
C SER A 12 -8.94 -8.27 -5.39
N VAL A 13 -9.10 -7.58 -4.27
CA VAL A 13 -8.37 -7.83 -3.03
C VAL A 13 -9.33 -7.90 -1.85
N CYS A 14 -9.04 -8.77 -0.89
CA CYS A 14 -9.80 -8.87 0.36
C CYS A 14 -8.97 -8.29 1.51
N LEU A 15 -9.51 -7.28 2.19
CA LEU A 15 -8.88 -6.61 3.32
C LEU A 15 -9.78 -6.83 4.55
N GLY A 16 -9.40 -7.79 5.39
CA GLY A 16 -10.31 -8.32 6.41
C GLY A 16 -11.56 -8.94 5.78
N GLU A 17 -12.74 -8.47 6.17
CA GLU A 17 -14.03 -8.97 5.69
C GLU A 17 -14.58 -8.21 4.47
N SER A 18 -13.86 -7.20 3.98
CA SER A 18 -14.30 -6.32 2.90
C SER A 18 -13.53 -6.58 1.61
N ALA A 19 -14.25 -6.59 0.48
CA ALA A 19 -13.68 -6.72 -0.85
C ALA A 19 -13.47 -5.34 -1.49
N PHE A 20 -12.35 -5.19 -2.17
CA PHE A 20 -11.97 -3.97 -2.89
C PHE A 20 -11.40 -4.31 -4.26
N LEU A 21 -11.40 -3.31 -5.14
CA LEU A 21 -10.51 -3.27 -6.29
C LEU A 21 -9.30 -2.42 -5.93
N ALA A 22 -8.10 -2.88 -6.27
CA ALA A 22 -6.88 -2.12 -6.07
C ALA A 22 -5.94 -2.22 -7.27
N LYS A 23 -5.12 -1.19 -7.46
CA LYS A 23 -3.98 -1.21 -8.38
C LYS A 23 -2.87 -0.32 -7.83
N ALA A 24 -1.63 -0.71 -8.04
CA ALA A 24 -0.49 0.00 -7.47
C ALA A 24 0.68 0.02 -8.45
N HIS A 25 1.52 1.05 -8.33
CA HIS A 25 2.77 1.15 -9.07
C HIS A 25 3.88 1.62 -8.13
N PHE A 26 4.96 0.83 -8.07
CA PHE A 26 6.12 1.11 -7.22
C PHE A 26 7.34 1.49 -8.07
N ARG A 27 8.20 2.35 -7.53
CA ARG A 27 9.55 2.65 -8.01
C ARG A 27 10.50 2.61 -6.82
N ASP A 28 11.80 2.70 -7.07
CA ASP A 28 12.80 2.79 -6.00
C ASP A 28 12.71 4.10 -5.19
N THR A 29 11.95 5.08 -5.67
CA THR A 29 11.82 6.43 -5.07
C THR A 29 10.40 6.75 -4.58
N GLY A 30 9.47 5.82 -4.63
CA GLY A 30 8.10 6.04 -4.17
C GLY A 30 7.08 5.09 -4.79
N TYR A 31 5.82 5.30 -4.46
CA TYR A 31 4.72 4.52 -5.01
C TYR A 31 3.47 5.37 -5.19
N ILE A 32 2.53 4.82 -5.95
CA ILE A 32 1.15 5.27 -6.00
C ILE A 32 0.22 4.06 -5.92
N LEU A 33 -0.84 4.17 -5.13
CA LEU A 33 -1.86 3.14 -4.91
C LEU A 33 -3.23 3.75 -5.15
N LEU A 34 -4.09 3.05 -5.88
CA LEU A 34 -5.52 3.31 -5.98
C LEU A 34 -6.30 2.14 -5.39
N ILE A 35 -7.36 2.44 -4.66
CA ILE A 35 -8.26 1.44 -4.08
C ILE A 35 -9.71 1.91 -4.14
N SER A 36 -10.63 0.99 -4.42
CA SER A 36 -12.06 1.29 -4.54
C SER A 36 -12.91 0.17 -3.93
N ASP A 37 -13.99 0.54 -3.27
CA ASP A 37 -15.04 -0.37 -2.81
C ASP A 37 -16.26 -0.37 -3.74
N LEU A 38 -16.06 0.07 -5.00
CA LEU A 38 -17.08 0.31 -6.03
C LEU A 38 -18.05 1.46 -5.73
N SER A 39 -18.01 2.04 -4.53
CA SER A 39 -18.81 3.21 -4.15
C SER A 39 -17.98 4.48 -4.08
N SER A 40 -16.71 4.35 -3.73
CA SER A 40 -15.74 5.45 -3.62
C SER A 40 -14.37 4.96 -4.10
N VAL A 41 -13.51 5.92 -4.43
CA VAL A 41 -12.13 5.67 -4.84
C VAL A 41 -11.21 6.49 -3.93
N TRP A 42 -10.18 5.85 -3.40
CA TRP A 42 -9.14 6.49 -2.62
C TRP A 42 -7.78 6.25 -3.26
N TYR A 43 -6.85 7.14 -2.98
CA TYR A 43 -5.48 7.01 -3.44
C TYR A 43 -4.48 7.49 -2.41
N GLU A 44 -3.26 6.99 -2.54
CA GLU A 44 -2.09 7.57 -1.91
C GLU A 44 -0.95 7.61 -2.93
N SER A 45 -0.23 8.73 -2.96
CA SER A 45 1.08 8.85 -3.60
C SER A 45 2.10 9.23 -2.55
N ALA A 46 3.13 8.42 -2.39
CA ALA A 46 4.20 8.65 -1.43
C ALA A 46 5.55 8.60 -2.12
N ASP A 47 6.36 9.64 -1.91
CA ASP A 47 7.75 9.68 -2.37
C ASP A 47 8.70 9.06 -1.33
N GLY A 48 10.00 9.08 -1.64
CA GLY A 48 11.02 8.50 -0.78
C GLY A 48 11.17 9.20 0.57
N GLU A 49 10.82 10.49 0.68
CA GLU A 49 10.88 11.23 1.94
C GLU A 49 9.75 10.77 2.87
N VAL A 50 8.52 10.77 2.36
CA VAL A 50 7.34 10.26 3.09
C VAL A 50 7.58 8.81 3.52
N VAL A 51 8.13 7.99 2.63
CA VAL A 51 8.44 6.59 2.92
C VAL A 51 9.50 6.47 4.00
N GLY A 52 10.59 7.21 3.89
CA GLY A 52 11.69 7.16 4.85
C GLY A 52 11.28 7.64 6.25
N GLN A 53 10.42 8.66 6.33
CA GLN A 53 9.92 9.14 7.61
C GLN A 53 8.97 8.13 8.25
N ARG A 54 7.93 7.71 7.52
CA ARG A 54 6.92 6.77 8.03
C ARG A 54 7.51 5.41 8.35
N SER A 55 8.51 4.94 7.59
CA SER A 55 9.16 3.66 7.87
C SER A 55 9.88 3.68 9.22
N LYS A 56 10.53 4.80 9.59
CA LYS A 56 11.22 4.97 10.88
C LYS A 56 10.23 5.02 12.04
N GLU A 57 9.10 5.68 11.84
CA GLU A 57 8.05 5.79 12.86
C GLU A 57 7.42 4.43 13.18
N LEU A 58 7.07 3.67 12.13
CA LEU A 58 6.39 2.38 12.25
C LEU A 58 7.34 1.21 12.58
N ASN A 59 8.59 1.28 12.11
CA ASN A 59 9.57 0.20 12.22
C ASN A 59 10.84 0.67 12.95
N LYS A 60 10.70 1.07 14.23
CA LYS A 60 11.78 1.68 15.04
C LYS A 60 13.09 0.86 15.12
N ARG A 61 13.03 -0.45 14.89
CA ARG A 61 14.20 -1.37 14.92
C ARG A 61 14.77 -1.68 13.53
N LEU A 62 14.12 -1.22 12.47
CA LEU A 62 14.50 -1.52 11.10
C LEU A 62 15.28 -0.35 10.52
N THR A 63 16.58 -0.53 10.31
CA THR A 63 17.44 0.45 9.63
C THR A 63 17.74 -0.05 8.22
N VAL A 64 16.96 0.43 7.24
CA VAL A 64 17.10 0.03 5.84
C VAL A 64 17.00 1.26 4.93
N HIS A 65 17.62 1.18 3.75
CA HIS A 65 17.44 2.18 2.71
C HIS A 65 15.99 2.18 2.21
N VAL A 66 15.50 3.37 1.85
CA VAL A 66 14.14 3.59 1.34
C VAL A 66 13.82 2.71 0.14
N SER A 67 14.76 2.55 -0.80
CA SER A 67 14.59 1.68 -1.97
C SER A 67 14.38 0.21 -1.59
N SER A 68 15.12 -0.31 -0.60
CA SER A 68 14.93 -1.67 -0.08
C SER A 68 13.58 -1.83 0.62
N PHE A 69 13.16 -0.80 1.37
CA PHE A 69 11.84 -0.77 2.00
C PHE A 69 10.71 -0.80 0.96
N LEU A 70 10.82 0.05 -0.07
CA LEU A 70 9.88 0.10 -1.20
C LEU A 70 9.81 -1.20 -1.97
N ARG A 71 10.95 -1.86 -2.21
CA ARG A 71 10.99 -3.17 -2.85
C ARG A 71 10.27 -4.23 -2.03
N ARG A 72 10.44 -4.20 -0.70
CA ARG A 72 9.69 -5.10 0.20
C ARG A 72 8.19 -4.81 0.12
N LEU A 73 7.79 -3.54 0.21
CA LEU A 73 6.39 -3.14 0.14
C LEU A 73 5.75 -3.53 -1.20
N CYS A 74 6.46 -3.29 -2.31
CA CYS A 74 6.07 -3.72 -3.65
C CYS A 74 5.79 -5.22 -3.69
N LYS A 75 6.69 -6.06 -3.17
CA LYS A 75 6.48 -7.52 -3.13
C LYS A 75 5.23 -7.91 -2.33
N LEU A 76 4.98 -7.25 -1.19
CA LEU A 76 3.79 -7.53 -0.38
C LEU A 76 2.50 -7.16 -1.13
N VAL A 77 2.47 -5.98 -1.76
CA VAL A 77 1.30 -5.51 -2.50
C VAL A 77 1.08 -6.30 -3.79
N CYS A 78 2.12 -6.62 -4.56
CA CYS A 78 2.00 -7.48 -5.74
C CYS A 78 1.40 -8.85 -5.37
N ASN A 79 1.90 -9.49 -4.31
CA ASN A 79 1.33 -10.74 -3.83
C ASN A 79 -0.14 -10.60 -3.45
N LEU A 80 -0.54 -9.49 -2.82
CA LEU A 80 -1.95 -9.21 -2.52
C LEU A 80 -2.78 -9.08 -3.82
N LEU A 81 -2.31 -8.29 -4.77
CA LEU A 81 -2.99 -8.04 -6.06
C LEU A 81 -3.08 -9.30 -6.92
N GLU A 82 -2.17 -10.26 -6.76
CA GLU A 82 -2.17 -11.54 -7.45
C GLU A 82 -2.99 -12.62 -6.70
N GLY A 83 -3.55 -12.31 -5.53
CA GLY A 83 -4.27 -13.27 -4.68
C GLY A 83 -3.36 -14.31 -4.01
N GLN A 84 -2.07 -14.02 -3.91
CA GLN A 84 -1.02 -14.90 -3.36
C GLN A 84 -0.54 -14.44 -1.97
N SER A 85 -1.40 -13.80 -1.17
CA SER A 85 -1.03 -13.36 0.18
C SER A 85 -0.68 -14.55 1.08
N ASN A 86 0.50 -14.53 1.70
CA ASN A 86 0.92 -15.55 2.66
C ASN A 86 0.24 -15.30 4.02
N ALA A 87 -0.03 -16.36 4.80
CA ALA A 87 -0.57 -16.28 6.16
C ALA A 87 0.29 -15.42 7.11
N ALA A 88 1.60 -15.27 6.83
CA ALA A 88 2.49 -14.38 7.57
C ALA A 88 2.31 -12.88 7.24
N THR A 89 1.43 -12.52 6.31
CA THR A 89 1.10 -11.14 5.97
C THR A 89 -0.39 -10.91 6.15
N SER A 90 -0.72 -9.92 6.98
CA SER A 90 -2.08 -9.47 7.21
C SER A 90 -2.27 -8.09 6.60
N PHE A 91 -3.36 -7.95 5.87
CA PHE A 91 -3.86 -6.67 5.40
C PHE A 91 -5.21 -6.40 6.05
N SER A 92 -5.39 -5.20 6.57
CA SER A 92 -6.67 -4.72 7.08
C SER A 92 -6.90 -3.28 6.65
N CYS A 93 -8.15 -2.84 6.70
CA CYS A 93 -8.52 -1.48 6.36
C CYS A 93 -9.46 -0.90 7.41
N HIS A 94 -9.39 0.41 7.61
CA HIS A 94 -10.39 1.14 8.36
C HIS A 94 -10.70 2.48 7.69
N ARG A 95 -11.98 2.85 7.70
CA ARG A 95 -12.42 4.17 7.24
C ARG A 95 -12.05 5.20 8.31
N THR A 96 -11.52 6.33 7.87
CA THR A 96 -11.21 7.49 8.73
C THR A 96 -12.07 8.66 8.29
N ALA A 97 -12.12 9.73 9.10
CA ALA A 97 -12.83 10.96 8.73
C ALA A 97 -12.30 11.58 7.42
N GLY A 98 -11.03 11.31 7.06
CA GLY A 98 -10.36 11.88 5.89
C GLY A 98 -10.14 10.92 4.73
N GLY A 99 -10.61 9.67 4.81
CA GLY A 99 -10.41 8.68 3.74
C GLY A 99 -10.35 7.24 4.23
N LEU A 100 -9.39 6.48 3.70
CA LEU A 100 -9.21 5.05 3.96
C LEU A 100 -7.78 4.79 4.40
N SER A 101 -7.60 4.14 5.55
CA SER A 101 -6.27 3.71 6.00
C SER A 101 -6.14 2.21 5.87
N LEU A 102 -5.04 1.77 5.25
CA LEU A 102 -4.75 0.35 5.01
C LEU A 102 -3.53 -0.04 5.82
N HIS A 103 -3.67 -1.03 6.69
CA HIS A 103 -2.59 -1.54 7.51
C HIS A 103 -2.02 -2.81 6.92
N VAL A 104 -0.69 -2.88 6.88
CA VAL A 104 0.08 -4.06 6.52
C VAL A 104 0.89 -4.48 7.72
N LYS A 105 0.70 -5.73 8.14
CA LYS A 105 1.56 -6.40 9.11
C LYS A 105 2.19 -7.62 8.45
N SER A 106 3.51 -7.67 8.44
CA SER A 106 4.29 -8.78 7.87
C SER A 106 5.52 -9.05 8.72
N GLU A 107 6.38 -9.93 8.24
CA GLU A 107 7.68 -10.23 8.85
C GLU A 107 8.80 -10.12 7.81
N LEU A 108 9.91 -9.53 8.19
CA LEU A 108 11.15 -9.46 7.43
C LEU A 108 12.29 -10.08 8.25
N SER A 109 12.68 -11.30 7.90
CA SER A 109 13.79 -12.03 8.55
C SER A 109 13.65 -12.13 10.09
N GLY A 110 12.47 -12.53 10.58
CA GLY A 110 12.18 -12.61 12.02
C GLY A 110 11.80 -11.29 12.67
N LEU A 111 11.91 -10.15 11.97
CA LEU A 111 11.51 -8.84 12.49
C LEU A 111 10.10 -8.46 12.02
N PRO A 112 9.25 -7.94 12.91
CA PRO A 112 7.97 -7.35 12.51
C PRO A 112 8.17 -6.23 11.50
N PHE A 113 7.35 -6.23 10.45
CA PHE A 113 7.31 -5.21 9.41
C PHE A 113 5.90 -4.62 9.36
N TYR A 114 5.81 -3.30 9.51
CA TYR A 114 4.56 -2.54 9.53
C TYR A 114 4.56 -1.46 8.45
N TRP A 115 3.40 -1.28 7.82
CA TRP A 115 3.17 -0.16 6.92
C TRP A 115 1.71 0.27 6.96
N ASP A 116 1.48 1.58 6.99
CA ASP A 116 0.13 2.15 6.90
C ASP A 116 0.05 2.99 5.63
N PHE A 117 -0.89 2.67 4.74
CA PHE A 117 -1.23 3.53 3.62
C PHE A 117 -2.31 4.52 4.06
N HIS A 118 -2.08 5.81 3.86
CA HIS A 118 -3.02 6.87 4.22
C HIS A 118 -3.70 7.40 2.96
N CYS A 119 -4.76 6.72 2.53
CA CYS A 119 -5.42 7.04 1.27
C CYS A 119 -6.47 8.13 1.47
N CYS A 120 -6.38 9.23 0.74
CA CYS A 120 -7.40 10.26 0.67
C CYS A 120 -8.34 10.00 -0.51
N PRO A 121 -9.53 10.63 -0.57
CA PRO A 121 -10.42 10.53 -1.74
C PRO A 121 -9.66 10.86 -3.03
N ALA A 122 -9.81 10.01 -4.05
CA ALA A 122 -9.19 10.23 -5.33
C ALA A 122 -9.82 11.44 -6.04
N PRO A 123 -9.00 12.33 -6.64
CA PRO A 123 -9.50 13.41 -7.45
C PRO A 123 -10.13 12.84 -8.73
N VAL A 124 -11.05 13.60 -9.35
CA VAL A 124 -11.87 13.12 -10.48
C VAL A 124 -11.01 12.67 -11.66
N GLU A 125 -9.84 13.27 -11.86
CA GLU A 125 -8.91 12.96 -12.94
C GLU A 125 -8.25 11.58 -12.81
N MET A 126 -8.33 10.96 -11.63
CA MET A 126 -7.74 9.65 -11.34
C MET A 126 -8.73 8.48 -11.39
N VAL A 127 -10.04 8.78 -11.49
CA VAL A 127 -11.13 7.79 -11.51
C VAL A 127 -11.42 7.33 -12.94
#